data_AF-A0A2S5C5E1-F1
#
_entry.id   AF-A0A2S5C5E1-F1
#
_cell.length_a   1.000
_cell.length_b   1.000
_cell.length_c   1.000
_cell.angle_alpha   90.00
_cell.angle_beta   90.00
_cell.angle_gamma   90.00
#
_symmetry.space_group_name_H-M   'P 1'
#
loop_
_entity.id
_entity.type
_entity.pdbx_description
1 polymer ?
#
loop_
_entity_poly.entity_id
_entity_poly.type
_entity_poly.pdbx_seq_one_letter_code
_entity_poly.pdbx_strand_id
1 'polypeptide(L)'
;MKEPYNANPNYPMHRLLLEDINHHLDEMFERYSRLLAFRMDFGWKQGSERSQRNLMDEMEGEIQHLMDVVIGRKMVIGYYWVIEYRQRKGLHVHAMIYLDGQKHRKCYPTSRAIGEEWRSLTDDEGLFHLCSKKKHFVASSGTIVDHRNRQAVDELRYVISYLAKSEQKSRGVIAGMNAIPPRSRRGRPRNE
;
A
#
# COMPACT_ATOMS: atom_id res chain seq x y z
N MET A 1 -26.31 -0.74 -5.51
CA MET A 1 -25.37 -1.58 -6.28
C MET A 1 -24.40 -2.19 -5.29
N LYS A 2 -24.11 -3.49 -5.38
CA LYS A 2 -23.11 -4.14 -4.52
C LYS A 2 -21.72 -3.76 -5.07
N GLU A 3 -20.81 -3.34 -4.21
CA GLU A 3 -19.42 -3.10 -4.62
C GLU A 3 -18.85 -4.39 -5.25
N PRO A 4 -18.08 -4.30 -6.36
CA PRO A 4 -17.58 -5.48 -7.07
C PRO A 4 -16.54 -6.27 -6.26
N TYR A 5 -15.96 -5.67 -5.22
CA TYR A 5 -14.92 -6.24 -4.40
C TYR A 5 -15.32 -6.29 -2.93
N ASN A 6 -14.77 -7.24 -2.17
CA ASN A 6 -14.92 -7.29 -0.72
C ASN A 6 -14.27 -6.03 -0.11
N ALA A 7 -15.09 -5.08 0.33
CA ALA A 7 -14.65 -3.80 0.87
C ALA A 7 -15.08 -3.65 2.34
N ASN A 8 -14.37 -2.83 3.09
CA ASN A 8 -14.68 -2.58 4.48
C ASN A 8 -16.03 -1.82 4.62
N PRO A 9 -17.08 -2.42 5.20
CA PRO A 9 -18.41 -1.82 5.23
C PRO A 9 -18.51 -0.63 6.19
N ASN A 10 -17.50 -0.40 7.03
CA ASN A 10 -17.49 0.70 7.99
C ASN A 10 -17.21 2.07 7.35
N TYR A 11 -16.85 2.11 6.07
CA TYR A 11 -16.50 3.35 5.38
C TYR A 11 -17.19 3.42 4.01
N PRO A 12 -17.66 4.60 3.58
CA PRO A 12 -18.01 4.82 2.18
C PRO A 12 -16.75 4.71 1.31
N MET A 13 -16.85 4.01 0.18
CA MET A 13 -15.74 3.78 -0.74
C MET A 13 -15.74 4.79 -1.89
N HIS A 14 -14.54 5.24 -2.27
CA HIS A 14 -14.30 5.99 -3.48
C HIS A 14 -14.18 4.99 -4.64
N ARG A 15 -15.27 4.84 -5.40
CA ARG A 15 -15.43 3.76 -6.39
C ARG A 15 -14.26 3.60 -7.36
N LEU A 16 -13.82 4.67 -8.01
CA LEU A 16 -12.72 4.60 -8.99
C LEU A 16 -11.40 4.14 -8.36
N LEU A 17 -11.17 4.55 -7.10
CA LEU A 17 -9.94 4.19 -6.39
C LEU A 17 -10.00 2.74 -5.90
N LEU A 18 -11.20 2.28 -5.51
CA LEU A 18 -11.45 0.89 -5.17
C LEU A 18 -11.29 -0.01 -6.40
N GLU A 19 -11.77 0.40 -7.56
CA GLU A 19 -11.58 -0.33 -8.83
C GLU A 19 -10.10 -0.41 -9.20
N ASP A 20 -9.39 0.72 -9.16
CA ASP A 20 -7.97 0.82 -9.54
C ASP A 20 -7.04 -0.02 -8.65
N ILE A 21 -7.17 0.08 -7.31
CA ILE A 21 -6.34 -0.71 -6.38
C ILE A 21 -6.60 -2.22 -6.49
N ASN A 22 -7.84 -2.62 -6.81
CA ASN A 22 -8.18 -4.02 -7.00
C ASN A 22 -7.67 -4.56 -8.34
N HIS A 23 -7.68 -3.75 -9.40
CA HIS A 23 -7.06 -4.09 -10.68
C HIS A 23 -5.57 -4.34 -10.51
N HIS A 24 -4.87 -3.43 -9.82
CA HIS A 24 -3.45 -3.59 -9.50
C HIS A 24 -3.19 -4.87 -8.69
N LEU A 25 -4.01 -5.18 -7.70
CA LEU A 25 -3.90 -6.44 -6.93
C LEU A 25 -4.08 -7.67 -7.82
N ASP A 26 -4.99 -7.62 -8.78
CA ASP A 26 -5.24 -8.73 -9.71
C ASP A 26 -4.04 -8.95 -10.63
N GLU A 27 -3.46 -7.89 -11.20
CA GLU A 27 -2.21 -7.98 -11.96
C GLU A 27 -1.05 -8.52 -11.11
N MET A 28 -0.97 -8.13 -9.83
CA MET A 28 0.03 -8.67 -8.90
C MET A 28 -0.14 -10.17 -8.72
N PHE A 29 -1.38 -10.65 -8.54
CA PHE A 29 -1.65 -12.08 -8.42
C PHE A 29 -1.45 -12.81 -9.73
N GLU A 30 -1.75 -12.24 -10.89
CA GLU A 30 -1.42 -12.83 -12.19
C GLU A 30 0.08 -13.09 -12.33
N ARG A 31 0.90 -12.14 -11.87
CA ARG A 31 2.36 -12.22 -11.96
C ARG A 31 3.00 -13.12 -10.90
N TYR A 32 2.51 -13.07 -9.66
CA TYR A 32 3.12 -13.72 -8.50
C TYR A 32 2.13 -14.68 -7.85
N SER A 33 2.55 -15.94 -7.60
CA SER A 33 1.61 -16.94 -7.05
C SER A 33 1.32 -16.73 -5.57
N ARG A 34 2.22 -16.05 -4.86
CA ARG A 34 2.13 -15.76 -3.44
C ARG A 34 2.58 -14.33 -3.20
N LEU A 35 1.73 -13.55 -2.54
CA LEU A 35 2.04 -12.19 -2.13
C LEU A 35 2.17 -12.13 -0.62
N LEU A 36 3.21 -11.48 -0.13
CA LEU A 36 3.27 -11.00 1.25
C LEU A 36 3.00 -9.50 1.20
N ALA A 37 1.73 -9.13 1.41
CA ALA A 37 1.25 -7.77 1.33
C ALA A 37 1.15 -7.15 2.73
N PHE A 38 1.67 -5.95 2.95
CA PHE A 38 1.58 -5.26 4.23
C PHE A 38 1.39 -3.75 4.05
N ARG A 39 0.65 -3.15 4.99
CA ARG A 39 0.39 -1.71 4.94
C ARG A 39 1.43 -0.93 5.75
N MET A 40 1.92 0.15 5.16
CA MET A 40 2.69 1.17 5.84
C MET A 40 1.98 2.52 5.75
N ASP A 41 2.07 3.28 6.83
CA ASP A 41 1.65 4.68 6.86
C ASP A 41 2.89 5.57 6.91
N PHE A 42 2.90 6.64 6.13
CA PHE A 42 3.96 7.65 6.13
C PHE A 42 3.37 9.04 6.41
N GLY A 43 4.19 9.96 6.87
CA GLY A 43 3.84 11.35 7.05
C GLY A 43 4.99 12.11 7.70
N TRP A 44 4.72 13.34 8.13
CA TRP A 44 5.71 14.17 8.82
C TRP A 44 5.42 14.24 10.33
N LYS A 45 6.49 14.41 11.11
CA LYS A 45 6.42 14.63 12.56
C LYS A 45 5.70 15.95 12.83
N GLN A 46 4.77 15.96 13.78
CA GLN A 46 4.08 17.20 14.16
C GLN A 46 5.08 18.24 14.67
N GLY A 47 4.96 19.48 14.18
CA GLY A 47 5.83 20.60 14.55
C GLY A 47 7.08 20.73 13.69
N SER A 48 7.39 19.75 12.83
CA SER A 48 8.44 19.84 11.81
C SER A 48 8.10 20.87 10.73
N GLU A 49 9.09 21.40 10.02
CA GLU A 49 8.86 22.42 8.99
C GLU A 49 7.93 21.91 7.89
N ARG A 50 8.15 20.70 7.40
CA ARG A 50 7.30 20.03 6.39
C ARG A 50 5.87 19.88 6.89
N SER A 51 5.67 19.51 8.16
CA SER A 51 4.32 19.41 8.75
C SER A 51 3.61 20.76 8.90
N GLN A 52 4.36 21.86 9.05
CA GLN A 52 3.80 23.21 9.15
C GLN A 52 3.45 23.76 7.76
N ARG A 53 4.33 23.57 6.77
CA ARG A 53 4.09 23.93 5.37
C ARG A 53 2.93 23.11 4.78
N ASN A 54 2.90 21.81 5.07
CA ASN A 54 1.85 20.87 4.73
C ASN A 54 1.42 20.93 3.23
N LEU A 55 2.43 20.93 2.36
CA LEU A 55 2.30 21.09 0.91
C LEU A 55 2.09 19.73 0.22
N MET A 56 1.15 19.69 -0.72
CA MET A 56 0.73 18.43 -1.36
C MET A 56 1.77 17.90 -2.33
N ASP A 57 2.33 18.78 -3.15
CA ASP A 57 3.40 18.51 -4.12
C ASP A 57 4.68 18.05 -3.43
N GLU A 58 5.02 18.62 -2.26
CA GLU A 58 6.15 18.15 -1.45
C GLU A 58 5.93 16.70 -0.98
N MET A 59 4.77 16.38 -0.37
CA MET A 59 4.46 15.00 0.04
C MET A 59 4.43 14.02 -1.14
N GLU A 60 3.85 14.43 -2.27
CA GLU A 60 3.77 13.63 -3.48
C GLU A 60 5.15 13.34 -4.06
N GLY A 61 6.01 14.34 -4.19
CA GLY A 61 7.38 14.16 -4.68
C GLY A 61 8.21 13.25 -3.76
N GLU A 62 8.09 13.43 -2.45
CA GLU A 62 8.81 12.60 -1.47
C GLU A 62 8.36 11.13 -1.50
N ILE A 63 7.05 10.86 -1.55
CA ILE A 63 6.56 9.48 -1.61
C ILE A 63 6.90 8.82 -2.96
N GLN A 64 6.81 9.55 -4.07
CA GLN A 64 7.25 9.05 -5.37
C GLN A 64 8.73 8.69 -5.36
N HIS A 65 9.59 9.57 -4.83
CA HIS A 65 11.02 9.33 -4.72
C HIS A 65 11.33 8.11 -3.82
N LEU A 66 10.65 7.96 -2.68
CA LEU A 66 10.79 6.78 -1.84
C LEU A 66 10.45 5.50 -2.62
N MET A 67 9.35 5.51 -3.36
CA MET A 67 8.86 4.36 -4.10
C MET A 67 9.80 3.95 -5.24
N ASP A 68 10.37 4.93 -5.95
CA ASP A 68 11.39 4.71 -6.98
C ASP A 68 12.65 4.06 -6.38
N VAL A 69 13.11 4.53 -5.21
CA VAL A 69 14.27 3.97 -4.52
C VAL A 69 14.02 2.51 -4.13
N VAL A 70 12.88 2.19 -3.51
CA VAL A 70 12.62 0.83 -3.00
C VAL A 70 12.34 -0.17 -4.14
N ILE A 71 11.75 0.26 -5.26
CA ILE A 71 11.64 -0.55 -6.48
C ILE A 71 13.00 -0.73 -7.14
N GLY A 72 13.77 0.35 -7.33
CA GLY A 72 15.08 0.32 -7.98
C GLY A 72 16.08 -0.58 -7.26
N ARG A 73 16.05 -0.57 -5.92
CA ARG A 73 16.84 -1.46 -5.06
C ARG A 73 16.25 -2.87 -4.92
N LYS A 74 15.14 -3.18 -5.61
CA LYS A 74 14.44 -4.48 -5.60
C LYS A 74 14.05 -4.93 -4.19
N MET A 75 13.79 -3.97 -3.29
CA MET A 75 13.34 -4.25 -1.92
C MET A 75 11.90 -4.78 -1.92
N VAL A 76 11.10 -4.34 -2.87
CA VAL A 76 9.69 -4.70 -3.04
C VAL A 76 9.41 -5.13 -4.48
N ILE A 77 8.32 -5.87 -4.70
CA ILE A 77 7.88 -6.28 -6.05
C ILE A 77 6.71 -5.46 -6.56
N GLY A 78 6.08 -4.69 -5.69
CA GLY A 78 5.12 -3.67 -6.05
C GLY A 78 4.61 -2.88 -4.85
N TYR A 79 3.87 -1.83 -5.14
CA TYR A 79 3.20 -0.98 -4.16
C TYR A 79 1.96 -0.32 -4.76
N TYR A 80 1.08 0.14 -3.87
CA TYR A 80 0.02 1.08 -4.17
C TYR A 80 -0.07 2.08 -3.01
N TRP A 81 -0.08 3.39 -3.27
CA TRP A 81 -0.18 4.40 -2.23
C TRP A 81 -1.23 5.46 -2.54
N VAL A 82 -1.77 6.09 -1.49
CA VAL A 82 -2.74 7.19 -1.57
C VAL A 82 -2.38 8.25 -0.54
N ILE A 83 -2.45 9.53 -0.92
CA ILE A 83 -2.29 10.65 0.02
C ILE A 83 -3.65 11.02 0.61
N GLU A 84 -3.68 11.21 1.93
CA GLU A 84 -4.82 11.65 2.69
C GLU A 84 -4.51 12.90 3.51
N TYR A 85 -5.54 13.68 3.79
CA TYR A 85 -5.46 14.87 4.63
C TYR A 85 -6.43 14.77 5.82
N ARG A 86 -5.93 15.00 7.03
CA ARG A 86 -6.76 15.26 8.23
C ARG A 86 -6.33 16.55 8.87
N GLN A 87 -7.28 17.42 9.21
CA GLN A 87 -7.02 18.75 9.78
C GLN A 87 -6.04 18.74 10.98
N ARG A 88 -6.13 17.73 11.87
CA ARG A 88 -5.21 17.62 13.03
C ARG A 88 -3.89 16.90 12.75
N LYS A 89 -3.83 16.06 11.70
CA LYS A 89 -2.65 15.22 11.40
C LYS A 89 -1.82 15.78 10.25
N GLY A 90 -2.40 16.64 9.42
CA GLY A 90 -1.83 17.06 8.15
C GLY A 90 -1.95 15.97 7.07
N LEU A 91 -1.11 16.11 6.05
CA LEU A 91 -0.90 15.15 4.99
C LEU A 91 -0.24 13.88 5.52
N HIS A 92 -0.69 12.74 5.01
CA HIS A 92 -0.10 11.44 5.30
C HIS A 92 -0.42 10.47 4.16
N VAL A 93 0.42 9.45 4.02
CA VAL A 93 0.27 8.43 2.99
C VAL A 93 -0.15 7.12 3.62
N HIS A 94 -1.10 6.45 2.99
CA HIS A 94 -1.34 5.02 3.21
C HIS A 94 -0.81 4.25 2.01
N ALA A 95 0.09 3.30 2.24
CA ALA A 95 0.68 2.48 1.21
C ALA A 95 0.48 0.99 1.50
N MET A 96 0.02 0.24 0.50
CA MET A 96 0.13 -1.21 0.46
C MET A 96 1.44 -1.59 -0.24
N ILE A 97 2.27 -2.38 0.41
CA ILE A 97 3.56 -2.84 -0.10
C ILE A 97 3.50 -4.34 -0.33
N TYR A 98 4.02 -4.80 -1.47
CA TYR A 98 4.02 -6.20 -1.87
C TYR A 98 5.43 -6.79 -1.92
N LEU A 99 5.61 -7.95 -1.27
CA LEU A 99 6.79 -8.81 -1.41
C LEU A 99 6.42 -10.13 -2.09
N ASP A 100 7.39 -10.72 -2.78
CA ASP A 100 7.25 -12.08 -3.30
C ASP A 100 7.18 -13.06 -2.12
N GLY A 101 5.98 -13.61 -1.87
CA GLY A 101 5.70 -14.51 -0.78
C GLY A 101 6.34 -15.90 -0.94
N GLN A 102 6.94 -16.20 -2.09
CA GLN A 102 7.81 -17.38 -2.23
C GLN A 102 9.20 -17.12 -1.64
N LYS A 103 9.67 -15.86 -1.65
CA LYS A 103 11.02 -15.46 -1.20
C LYS A 103 11.03 -14.88 0.21
N HIS A 104 9.90 -14.31 0.66
CA HIS A 104 9.80 -13.62 1.93
C HIS A 104 8.75 -14.27 2.83
N ARG A 105 9.08 -14.40 4.11
CA ARG A 105 8.18 -14.93 5.16
C ARG A 105 7.77 -13.90 6.21
N LYS A 106 8.45 -12.76 6.26
CA LYS A 106 8.21 -11.68 7.24
C LYS A 106 8.37 -10.33 6.55
N CYS A 107 7.43 -9.42 6.79
CA CYS A 107 7.49 -8.06 6.24
C CYS A 107 8.32 -7.10 7.11
N TYR A 108 8.51 -7.41 8.40
CA TYR A 108 9.16 -6.50 9.35
C TYR A 108 10.53 -5.99 8.88
N PRO A 109 11.49 -6.83 8.45
CA PRO A 109 12.81 -6.33 8.03
C PRO A 109 12.72 -5.34 6.87
N THR A 110 11.93 -5.66 5.84
CA THR A 110 11.73 -4.77 4.69
C THR A 110 11.01 -3.49 5.09
N SER A 111 9.98 -3.56 5.94
CA SER A 111 9.26 -2.38 6.41
C SER A 111 10.16 -1.43 7.22
N ARG A 112 11.10 -1.96 8.00
CA ARG A 112 12.08 -1.15 8.72
C ARG A 112 13.02 -0.46 7.76
N ALA A 113 13.57 -1.18 6.78
CA ALA A 113 14.44 -0.58 5.77
C ALA A 113 13.73 0.55 5.00
N ILE A 114 12.49 0.33 4.53
CA ILE A 114 11.69 1.37 3.86
C ILE A 114 11.47 2.58 4.79
N GLY A 115 11.20 2.33 6.07
CA GLY A 115 10.99 3.40 7.05
C GLY A 115 12.24 4.23 7.32
N GLU A 116 13.43 3.62 7.36
CA GLU A 116 14.69 4.38 7.50
C GLU A 116 15.01 5.16 6.22
N GLU A 117 14.70 4.64 5.01
CA GLU A 117 14.81 5.42 3.77
C GLU A 117 13.88 6.65 3.80
N TRP A 118 12.63 6.49 4.27
CA TRP A 118 11.70 7.61 4.43
C TRP A 118 12.25 8.68 5.37
N ARG A 119 12.83 8.28 6.51
CA ARG A 119 13.47 9.22 7.44
C ARG A 119 14.65 9.93 6.81
N SER A 120 15.54 9.20 6.14
CA SER A 120 16.71 9.79 5.49
C SER A 120 16.32 10.79 4.39
N LEU A 121 15.28 10.47 3.62
CA LEU A 121 14.77 11.31 2.53
C LEU A 121 14.15 12.61 3.03
N THR A 122 13.58 12.59 4.23
CA THR A 122 12.86 13.71 4.84
C THR A 122 13.70 14.43 5.89
N ASP A 123 15.02 14.27 5.90
CA ASP A 123 15.94 14.88 6.88
C ASP A 123 15.48 14.63 8.34
N ASP A 124 15.07 13.39 8.62
CA ASP A 124 14.47 12.97 9.89
C ASP A 124 13.14 13.66 10.26
N GLU A 125 12.52 14.47 9.41
CA GLU A 125 11.17 15.00 9.65
C GLU A 125 10.08 13.94 9.41
N GLY A 126 10.39 12.84 8.75
CA GLY A 126 9.49 11.74 8.44
C GLY A 126 9.13 10.85 9.63
N LEU A 127 7.86 10.45 9.69
CA LEU A 127 7.31 9.40 10.54
C LEU A 127 6.79 8.26 9.65
N PHE A 128 7.03 7.02 10.06
CA PHE A 128 6.43 5.84 9.43
C PHE A 128 5.83 4.90 10.48
N HIS A 129 4.87 4.07 10.05
CA HIS A 129 4.26 3.05 10.88
C HIS A 129 3.92 1.80 10.05
N LEU A 130 4.48 0.65 10.44
CA LEU A 130 4.02 -0.65 9.94
C LEU A 130 2.68 -0.99 10.60
N CYS A 131 1.60 -1.05 9.83
CA CYS A 131 0.30 -1.41 10.37
C CYS A 131 0.24 -2.91 10.71
N SER A 132 0.24 -3.22 12.00
CA SER A 132 0.12 -4.59 12.48
C SER A 132 -1.33 -5.04 12.65
N LYS A 133 -1.52 -6.36 12.74
CA LYS A 133 -2.79 -7.00 13.10
C LYS A 133 -3.36 -6.37 14.37
N LYS A 134 -4.54 -5.75 14.27
CA LYS A 134 -5.34 -5.39 15.44
C LYS A 134 -6.23 -6.59 15.78
N LYS A 135 -6.25 -7.02 17.05
CA LYS A 135 -6.92 -8.26 17.52
C LYS A 135 -8.41 -8.40 17.13
N HIS A 136 -9.07 -7.32 16.74
CA HIS A 136 -10.51 -7.27 16.43
C HIS A 136 -10.83 -7.07 14.94
N PHE A 137 -9.83 -7.10 14.05
CA PHE A 137 -10.06 -6.94 12.61
C PHE A 137 -10.17 -8.29 11.91
N VAL A 138 -11.15 -8.39 11.02
CA VAL A 138 -11.50 -9.61 10.26
C VAL A 138 -10.35 -10.07 9.36
N ALA A 139 -9.51 -9.15 8.88
CA ALA A 139 -8.38 -9.43 7.99
C ALA A 139 -7.10 -8.71 8.44
N SER A 140 -5.94 -9.33 8.15
CA SER A 140 -4.61 -8.82 8.54
C SER A 140 -3.71 -8.63 7.34
N SER A 141 -3.02 -7.50 7.30
CA SER A 141 -1.84 -7.36 6.44
C SER A 141 -0.64 -8.10 7.08
N GLY A 142 0.40 -8.40 6.29
CA GLY A 142 1.63 -9.06 6.75
C GLY A 142 1.60 -10.58 6.77
N THR A 143 0.61 -11.20 6.12
CA THR A 143 0.53 -12.66 5.89
C THR A 143 0.76 -12.98 4.41
N ILE A 144 1.22 -14.20 4.14
CA ILE A 144 1.35 -14.69 2.78
C ILE A 144 -0.02 -15.13 2.28
N VAL A 145 -0.43 -14.60 1.13
CA VAL A 145 -1.66 -14.96 0.42
C VAL A 145 -1.29 -15.72 -0.84
N ASP A 146 -1.81 -16.95 -0.97
CA ASP A 146 -1.69 -17.75 -2.18
C ASP A 146 -2.83 -17.41 -3.14
N HIS A 147 -2.54 -17.18 -4.41
CA HIS A 147 -3.52 -16.75 -5.42
C HIS A 147 -4.69 -17.73 -5.59
N ARG A 148 -4.53 -18.99 -5.20
CA ARG A 148 -5.59 -20.02 -5.27
C ARG A 148 -6.54 -19.95 -4.08
N ASN A 149 -6.13 -19.34 -2.97
CA ASN A 149 -6.96 -19.20 -1.79
C ASN A 149 -7.86 -17.97 -1.94
N ARG A 150 -9.03 -18.18 -2.58
CA ARG A 150 -10.01 -17.11 -2.84
C ARG A 150 -10.42 -16.35 -1.57
N GLN A 151 -10.62 -17.05 -0.45
CA GLN A 151 -10.94 -16.42 0.82
C GLN A 151 -9.82 -15.47 1.29
N ALA A 152 -8.56 -15.91 1.26
CA ALA A 152 -7.43 -15.07 1.66
C ALA A 152 -7.21 -13.88 0.71
N VAL A 153 -7.51 -14.05 -0.59
CA VAL A 153 -7.53 -12.95 -1.57
C VAL A 153 -8.64 -11.95 -1.21
N ASP A 154 -9.85 -12.39 -0.91
CA ASP A 154 -10.95 -11.52 -0.51
C ASP A 154 -10.69 -10.82 0.83
N GLU A 155 -10.03 -11.47 1.78
CA GLU A 155 -9.55 -10.84 3.02
C GLU A 155 -8.51 -9.76 2.72
N LEU A 156 -7.61 -9.99 1.75
CA LEU A 156 -6.66 -8.96 1.32
C LEU A 156 -7.38 -7.80 0.62
N ARG A 157 -8.39 -8.06 -0.22
CA ARG A 157 -9.26 -7.03 -0.83
C ARG A 157 -9.91 -6.14 0.24
N TYR A 158 -10.41 -6.75 1.32
CA TYR A 158 -10.94 -6.03 2.46
C TYR A 158 -9.88 -5.10 3.09
N VAL A 159 -8.64 -5.57 3.27
CA VAL A 159 -7.55 -4.74 3.83
C VAL A 159 -7.18 -3.58 2.90
N ILE A 160 -6.99 -3.83 1.60
CA ILE A 160 -6.59 -2.77 0.65
C ILE A 160 -7.70 -1.73 0.45
N SER A 161 -8.97 -2.12 0.59
CA SER A 161 -10.11 -1.18 0.49
C SER A 161 -10.04 -0.02 1.49
N TYR A 162 -9.27 -0.16 2.59
CA TYR A 162 -9.05 0.92 3.54
C TYR A 162 -8.39 2.16 2.89
N LEU A 163 -7.53 1.97 1.88
CA LEU A 163 -6.92 3.07 1.13
C LEU A 163 -7.97 3.80 0.28
N ALA A 164 -9.02 3.09 -0.13
CA ALA A 164 -10.08 3.56 -1.00
C ALA A 164 -11.26 4.24 -0.27
N LYS A 165 -11.23 4.42 1.06
CA LYS A 165 -12.29 5.16 1.76
C LYS A 165 -12.43 6.58 1.20
N SER A 166 -13.64 7.09 1.04
CA SER A 166 -13.89 8.45 0.51
C SER A 166 -13.48 9.55 1.47
N GLU A 167 -13.46 9.26 2.76
CA GLU A 167 -13.03 10.22 3.79
C GLU A 167 -11.58 10.67 3.59
N GLN A 168 -11.25 11.86 4.07
CA GLN A 168 -9.89 12.44 4.10
C GLN A 168 -9.28 12.76 2.73
N LYS A 169 -10.07 12.70 1.66
CA LYS A 169 -9.67 13.05 0.30
C LYS A 169 -10.23 14.41 -0.11
N SER A 170 -10.39 15.32 0.86
CA SER A 170 -10.96 16.65 0.65
C SER A 170 -10.09 17.58 -0.20
N ARG A 171 -8.82 17.21 -0.41
CA ARG A 171 -7.87 17.92 -1.28
C ARG A 171 -7.64 17.19 -2.62
N GLY A 172 -8.58 16.34 -3.03
CA GLY A 172 -8.46 15.50 -4.21
C GLY A 172 -7.95 14.09 -3.91
N VAL A 173 -7.95 13.24 -4.94
CA VAL A 173 -7.42 11.88 -4.89
C VAL A 173 -6.07 11.88 -5.60
N ILE A 174 -5.00 11.72 -4.83
CA ILE A 174 -3.64 11.56 -5.34
C ILE A 174 -3.13 10.20 -4.89
N ALA A 175 -2.77 9.37 -5.86
CA ALA A 175 -2.39 7.99 -5.66
C ALA A 175 -1.31 7.60 -6.66
N GLY A 176 -0.56 6.55 -6.35
CA GLY A 176 0.45 6.02 -7.24
C GLY A 176 0.72 4.54 -7.01
N MET A 177 1.17 3.88 -8.06
CA MET A 177 1.48 2.45 -8.09
C MET A 177 2.59 2.19 -9.10
N ASN A 178 3.31 1.08 -8.95
CA ASN A 178 4.25 0.65 -9.98
C ASN A 178 3.55 -0.20 -11.05
N ALA A 179 4.03 -0.09 -12.29
CA ALA A 179 3.69 -1.06 -13.34
C ALA A 179 4.22 -2.46 -12.97
N ILE A 180 3.45 -3.48 -13.34
CA ILE A 180 3.78 -4.86 -13.03
C ILE A 180 4.36 -5.52 -14.29
N PRO A 181 5.62 -5.99 -14.26
CA PRO A 181 6.23 -6.55 -15.44
C PRO A 181 5.51 -7.86 -15.83
N PRO A 182 5.36 -8.13 -17.14
CA PRO A 182 4.65 -9.31 -17.60
C PRO A 182 5.29 -10.59 -17.06
N ARG A 183 4.47 -11.64 -16.90
CA ARG A 183 4.97 -12.94 -16.45
C ARG A 183 5.94 -13.51 -17.47
N SER A 184 7.08 -14.01 -16.98
CA SER A 184 7.97 -14.80 -17.83
C SER A 184 7.22 -16.02 -18.36
N ARG A 185 7.34 -16.28 -19.67
CA ARG A 185 6.77 -17.48 -20.32
C ARG A 185 7.48 -18.77 -19.90
N ARG A 186 8.53 -18.70 -19.07
CA ARG A 186 9.25 -19.87 -18.54
C ARG A 186 8.56 -20.40 -17.29
N GLY A 187 8.26 -21.70 -17.29
CA GLY A 187 7.66 -22.42 -16.16
C GLY A 187 6.25 -22.97 -16.46
N ARG A 188 5.67 -23.68 -15.49
CA ARG A 188 4.35 -24.32 -15.64
C ARG A 188 3.24 -23.26 -15.80
N PRO A 189 2.36 -23.38 -16.82
CA PRO A 189 1.15 -22.58 -16.93
C PRO A 189 0.29 -22.68 -15.68
N ARG A 190 -0.46 -21.62 -15.36
CA ARG A 190 -1.55 -21.77 -14.38
C ARG A 190 -2.73 -22.33 -15.17
N ASN A 191 -3.26 -23.45 -14.71
CA ASN A 191 -4.56 -23.92 -15.19
C ASN A 191 -5.62 -23.15 -14.41
N GLU A 192 -6.64 -22.68 -15.12
CA GLU A 192 -7.86 -22.08 -14.54
C GLU A 192 -8.61 -23.08 -13.67
#